data_AF-A0A2W1CS85-F1
#
_entry.id   AF-A0A2W1CS85-F1
#
_cell.length_a   1.000
_cell.length_b   1.000
_cell.length_c   1.000
_cell.angle_alpha   90.00
_cell.angle_beta   90.00
_cell.angle_gamma   90.00
#
_symmetry.space_group_name_H-M   'P 1'
#
loop_
_entity.id
_entity.type
_entity.pdbx_description
1 polymer ?
#
loop_
_entity_poly.entity_id
_entity_poly.type
_entity_poly.pdbx_seq_one_letter_code
_entity_poly.pdbx_strand_id
1 'polypeptide(L)'
;MATTELDGLITRTTVILEKPADWEEWIFLRKDSADRHHLWSMVNPDLDETALEKLEEPAAVEPEQYHDETEEDTGVVLKDMTTEEFQRYQQAERNYDRALARHTIKRKALNDFTQEIGRTISRRHIHLIQSDDTAIDNYRVDHVTTLTVGLRNGCTS
;
A
#
# COMPACT_ATOMS: atom_id res chain seq x y z
N MET A 1 15.63 39.33 -20.09
CA MET A 1 15.93 37.90 -20.00
C MET A 1 14.77 37.29 -19.22
N ALA A 2 13.81 36.65 -19.91
CA ALA A 2 12.67 36.02 -19.28
C ALA A 2 12.87 34.50 -19.38
N THR A 3 13.08 33.86 -18.24
CA THR A 3 13.20 32.41 -18.12
C THR A 3 11.79 31.84 -18.13
N THR A 4 11.41 31.24 -19.25
CA THR A 4 10.19 30.45 -19.39
C THR A 4 10.39 29.15 -18.62
N GLU A 5 9.97 29.12 -17.35
CA GLU A 5 9.63 27.87 -16.69
C GLU A 5 8.29 27.43 -17.24
N LEU A 6 8.37 26.70 -18.35
CA LEU A 6 7.24 26.02 -18.97
C LEU A 6 6.87 24.90 -18.02
N ASP A 7 5.97 25.24 -17.11
CA ASP A 7 5.24 24.36 -16.21
C ASP A 7 4.87 23.09 -16.99
N GLY A 8 5.53 21.99 -16.61
CA GLY A 8 5.51 20.72 -17.31
C GLY A 8 4.15 20.06 -17.19
N LEU A 9 3.19 20.56 -17.96
CA LEU A 9 1.98 19.85 -18.35
C LEU A 9 2.42 18.67 -19.24
N ILE A 10 3.01 17.66 -18.62
CA ILE A 10 3.08 16.33 -19.20
C ILE A 10 1.64 15.85 -19.22
N THR A 11 0.98 15.99 -20.38
CA THR A 11 -0.22 15.23 -20.72
C THR A 11 0.15 13.75 -20.63
N ARG A 12 0.06 13.17 -19.43
CA ARG A 12 0.18 11.73 -19.24
C ARG A 12 -1.06 11.10 -19.83
N THR A 13 -0.93 10.65 -21.07
CA THR A 13 -1.88 9.76 -21.71
C THR A 13 -2.12 8.59 -20.78
N THR A 14 -3.34 8.47 -20.25
CA THR A 14 -3.73 7.30 -19.48
C THR A 14 -3.77 6.11 -20.43
N VAL A 15 -2.76 5.23 -20.33
CA VAL A 15 -2.74 3.96 -21.05
C VAL A 15 -3.80 3.05 -20.47
N ILE A 16 -4.66 2.50 -21.32
CA ILE A 16 -5.60 1.44 -20.96
C ILE A 16 -4.94 0.12 -21.28
N LEU A 17 -4.80 -0.75 -20.29
CA LEU A 17 -4.30 -2.10 -20.48
C LEU A 17 -5.35 -2.93 -21.25
N GLU A 18 -5.23 -2.98 -22.57
CA GLU A 18 -6.09 -3.78 -23.44
C GLU A 18 -5.32 -4.95 -24.07
N LYS A 19 -4.05 -4.75 -24.42
CA LYS A 19 -3.21 -5.77 -25.05
C LYS A 19 -1.87 -5.90 -24.32
N PRO A 20 -1.14 -7.00 -24.50
CA PRO A 20 0.13 -7.23 -23.80
C PRO A 20 1.21 -6.21 -24.14
N ALA A 21 1.16 -5.63 -25.34
CA ALA A 21 2.08 -4.58 -25.76
C ALA A 21 1.95 -3.31 -24.92
N ASP A 22 0.81 -3.09 -24.24
CA ASP A 22 0.59 -1.91 -23.39
C ASP A 22 1.23 -2.10 -21.99
N TRP A 23 1.71 -3.32 -21.67
CA TRP A 23 2.15 -3.68 -20.32
C TRP A 23 3.30 -2.81 -19.80
N GLU A 24 4.34 -2.62 -20.60
CA GLU A 24 5.54 -1.88 -20.20
C GLU A 24 5.25 -0.39 -19.97
N GLU A 25 4.43 0.21 -20.84
CA GLU A 25 4.03 1.61 -20.70
C GLU A 25 3.05 1.79 -19.51
N TRP A 26 2.13 0.85 -19.35
CA TRP A 26 1.17 0.86 -18.25
C TRP A 26 1.89 0.72 -16.90
N ILE A 27 2.79 -0.25 -16.74
CA ILE A 27 3.51 -0.46 -15.47
C ILE A 27 4.41 0.73 -15.12
N PHE A 28 5.03 1.37 -16.12
CA PHE A 28 5.81 2.58 -15.90
C PHE A 28 4.96 3.73 -15.31
N LEU A 29 3.75 3.94 -15.86
CA LEU A 29 2.82 4.94 -15.34
C LEU A 29 2.29 4.59 -13.95
N ARG A 30 2.05 3.30 -13.67
CA ARG A 30 1.61 2.83 -12.35
C ARG A 30 2.70 2.99 -11.30
N LYS A 31 3.95 2.68 -11.66
CA LYS A 31 5.11 2.88 -10.79
C LYS A 31 5.26 4.33 -10.38
N ASP A 32 5.22 5.26 -11.33
CA ASP A 32 5.30 6.67 -10.98
C ASP A 32 4.13 7.14 -10.09
N SER A 33 2.90 6.67 -10.36
CA SER A 33 1.75 6.99 -9.50
C SER A 33 1.92 6.45 -8.07
N ALA A 34 2.40 5.21 -7.92
CA ALA A 34 2.66 4.59 -6.63
C ALA A 34 3.82 5.25 -5.88
N ASP A 35 4.89 5.64 -6.59
CA ASP A 35 6.08 6.29 -6.01
C ASP A 35 5.72 7.63 -5.36
N ARG A 36 4.76 8.39 -5.91
CA ARG A 36 4.26 9.65 -5.30
C ARG A 36 3.72 9.49 -3.89
N HIS A 37 3.21 8.31 -3.57
CA HIS A 37 2.64 7.98 -2.27
C HIS A 37 3.50 6.98 -1.48
N HIS A 38 4.72 6.69 -1.96
CA HIS A 38 5.62 5.66 -1.41
C HIS A 38 4.93 4.29 -1.26
N LEU A 39 4.07 3.94 -2.21
CA LEU A 39 3.30 2.70 -2.21
C LEU A 39 4.01 1.58 -2.97
N TRP A 40 5.00 1.90 -3.80
CA TRP A 40 5.62 0.91 -4.70
C TRP A 40 6.21 -0.29 -3.95
N SER A 41 6.80 -0.09 -2.76
CA SER A 41 7.30 -1.19 -1.90
C SER A 41 6.21 -2.19 -1.49
N MET A 42 4.94 -1.80 -1.57
CA MET A 42 3.78 -2.58 -1.15
C MET A 42 3.04 -3.22 -2.33
N VAL A 43 3.20 -2.70 -3.56
CA VAL A 43 2.42 -3.10 -4.74
C VAL A 43 3.30 -3.53 -5.94
N ASN A 44 4.62 -3.57 -5.77
CA ASN A 44 5.54 -3.91 -6.84
C ASN A 44 5.35 -5.37 -7.28
N PRO A 45 4.92 -5.64 -8.52
CA PRO A 45 4.71 -6.99 -9.01
C PRO A 45 6.01 -7.79 -9.21
N ASP A 46 7.17 -7.13 -9.21
CA ASP A 46 8.47 -7.79 -9.30
C ASP A 46 8.94 -8.40 -7.96
N LEU A 47 8.25 -8.08 -6.86
CA LEU A 47 8.57 -8.59 -5.52
C LEU A 47 7.67 -9.76 -5.14
N ASP A 48 8.25 -10.69 -4.39
CA ASP A 48 7.51 -11.77 -3.75
C ASP A 48 6.66 -11.26 -2.59
N GLU A 49 5.55 -11.94 -2.27
CA GLU A 49 4.65 -11.55 -1.18
C GLU A 49 5.36 -11.33 0.17
N THR A 50 6.39 -12.14 0.43
CA THR A 50 7.19 -12.05 1.65
C THR A 50 8.13 -10.86 1.67
N ALA A 51 8.42 -10.27 0.52
CA ALA A 51 9.27 -9.08 0.35
C ALA A 51 8.45 -7.78 0.22
N LEU A 52 7.12 -7.87 0.04
CA LEU A 52 6.23 -6.71 0.02
C LEU A 52 6.09 -6.13 1.43
N GLU A 53 6.22 -4.81 1.53
CA GLU A 53 5.96 -4.10 2.77
C GLU A 53 4.47 -4.23 3.11
N LYS A 54 4.17 -4.82 4.27
CA LYS A 54 2.80 -4.99 4.74
C LYS A 54 2.31 -3.71 5.42
N LEU A 55 1.06 -3.35 5.15
CA LEU A 55 0.39 -2.28 5.87
C LEU A 55 -0.08 -2.84 7.22
N GLU A 56 0.74 -2.69 8.26
CA GLU A 56 0.36 -3.09 9.60
C GLU A 56 -0.32 -1.95 10.35
N GLU A 57 -1.47 -2.25 10.95
CA GLU A 57 -2.14 -1.33 11.86
C GLU A 57 -1.33 -1.24 13.14
N PRO A 58 -0.98 -0.03 13.61
CA PRO A 58 -0.24 0.11 14.86
C PRO A 58 -1.01 -0.52 16.02
N ALA A 59 -0.30 -1.16 16.93
CA ALA A 59 -0.88 -1.74 18.13
C ALA A 59 -1.35 -0.64 19.10
N ALA A 60 -2.54 -0.81 19.66
CA ALA A 60 -3.05 0.08 20.68
C ALA A 60 -2.13 0.10 21.90
N VAL A 61 -1.98 1.28 22.51
CA VAL A 61 -1.17 1.49 23.70
C VAL A 61 -2.10 1.36 24.90
N GLU A 62 -1.79 0.42 25.80
CA GLU A 62 -2.56 0.16 27.01
C GLU A 62 -1.81 0.73 28.23
N PRO A 63 -2.48 1.47 29.15
CA PRO A 63 -1.85 2.00 30.36
C PRO A 63 -1.10 0.94 31.19
N GLU A 64 -1.63 -0.28 31.23
CA GLU A 64 -1.10 -1.47 31.90
C GLU A 64 0.34 -1.81 31.45
N GLN A 65 0.71 -1.45 30.23
CA GLN A 65 2.07 -1.69 29.69
C GLN A 65 3.13 -0.76 30.31
N TYR A 66 2.71 0.31 31.00
CA TYR A 66 3.57 1.38 31.50
C TYR A 66 3.49 1.53 33.01
N HIS A 67 2.72 0.70 33.69
CA HIS A 67 2.56 0.72 35.13
C HIS A 67 3.05 -0.57 35.75
N ASP A 68 3.92 -0.46 36.75
CA ASP A 68 4.33 -1.60 37.56
C ASP A 68 3.34 -1.79 38.72
N GLU A 69 2.53 -2.85 38.66
CA GLU A 69 1.50 -3.13 39.69
C GLU A 69 2.11 -3.29 41.08
N THR A 70 1.49 -2.66 42.08
CA THR A 70 1.91 -2.71 43.49
C THR A 70 0.78 -3.14 44.42
N GLU A 71 1.13 -3.59 45.64
CA GLU A 71 0.13 -3.95 46.67
C GLU A 71 -0.73 -2.77 47.14
N GLU A 72 -0.32 -1.53 46.85
CA GLU A 72 -1.02 -0.30 47.24
C GLU A 72 -2.01 0.19 46.17
N ASP A 73 -2.03 -0.43 44.99
CA ASP A 73 -2.83 0.03 43.87
C ASP A 73 -4.33 -0.06 44.16
N THR A 74 -5.05 0.98 43.74
CA THR A 74 -6.50 1.07 43.90
C THR A 74 -7.28 0.24 42.87
N GLY A 75 -6.57 -0.46 41.98
CA GLY A 75 -7.13 -1.23 40.87
C GLY A 75 -7.54 -0.35 39.68
N VAL A 76 -7.11 0.92 39.67
CA VAL A 76 -7.32 1.85 38.56
C VAL A 76 -5.97 2.36 38.12
N VAL A 77 -5.35 1.63 37.19
CA VAL A 77 -3.99 1.84 36.66
C VAL A 77 -3.66 3.32 36.45
N LEU A 78 -4.53 4.07 35.76
CA LEU A 78 -4.26 5.48 35.45
C LEU A 78 -4.17 6.40 36.69
N LYS A 79 -4.77 6.02 37.81
CA LYS A 79 -4.68 6.75 39.09
C LYS A 79 -3.47 6.33 39.90
N ASP A 80 -3.11 5.05 39.79
CA ASP A 80 -2.04 4.42 40.56
C ASP A 80 -0.67 4.68 39.90
N MET A 81 -0.66 5.07 38.62
CA MET A 81 0.53 5.51 37.90
C MET A 81 1.22 6.71 38.56
N THR A 82 2.54 6.59 38.66
CA THR A 82 3.44 7.70 38.97
C THR A 82 3.44 8.74 37.84
N THR A 83 3.94 9.94 38.15
CA THR A 83 4.09 11.01 37.15
C THR A 83 5.00 10.59 35.99
N GLU A 84 6.05 9.81 36.25
CA GLU A 84 6.97 9.35 35.20
C GLU A 84 6.35 8.29 34.29
N GLU A 85 5.64 7.31 34.86
CA GLU A 85 4.91 6.29 34.10
C GLU A 85 3.85 6.95 33.21
N PHE A 86 3.08 7.89 33.77
CA PHE A 86 2.06 8.62 33.02
C PHE A 86 2.66 9.44 31.87
N GLN A 87 3.84 10.04 32.06
CA GLN A 87 4.56 10.73 30.98
C GLN A 87 5.01 9.77 29.87
N ARG A 88 5.51 8.58 30.22
CA ARG A 88 5.88 7.55 29.24
C ARG A 88 4.66 7.08 28.45
N TYR A 89 3.55 6.80 29.13
CA TYR A 89 2.28 6.45 28.50
C TYR A 89 1.79 7.54 27.54
N GLN A 90 1.74 8.81 27.97
CA GLN A 90 1.32 9.91 27.08
C GLN A 90 2.22 10.03 25.84
N GLN A 91 3.53 9.81 25.99
CA GLN A 91 4.45 9.87 24.87
C GLN A 91 4.21 8.69 23.91
N ALA A 92 3.90 7.51 24.42
CA ALA A 92 3.53 6.34 23.63
C ALA A 92 2.20 6.55 22.89
N GLU A 93 1.16 7.04 23.56
CA GLU A 93 -0.14 7.38 22.98
C GLU A 93 0.00 8.37 21.82
N ARG A 94 0.80 9.45 21.99
CA ARG A 94 1.10 10.40 20.91
C ARG A 94 1.81 9.75 19.72
N ASN A 95 2.70 8.79 19.98
CA ASN A 95 3.40 8.08 18.92
C ASN A 95 2.45 7.13 18.18
N TYR A 96 1.56 6.46 18.91
CA TYR A 96 0.49 5.64 18.37
C TYR A 96 -0.44 6.46 17.46
N ASP A 97 -0.94 7.62 17.92
CA ASP A 97 -1.79 8.50 17.11
C ASP A 97 -1.11 8.91 15.80
N ARG A 98 0.18 9.26 15.87
CA ARG A 98 0.98 9.60 14.69
C ARG A 98 1.14 8.40 13.75
N ALA A 99 1.34 7.20 14.28
CA ALA A 99 1.44 5.99 13.49
C ALA A 99 0.09 5.66 12.84
N LEU A 100 -1.01 5.78 13.57
CA LEU A 100 -2.37 5.52 13.10
C LEU A 100 -2.78 6.50 12.00
N ALA A 101 -2.41 7.78 12.14
CA ALA A 101 -2.60 8.78 11.09
C ALA A 101 -1.85 8.42 9.80
N ARG A 102 -0.57 8.03 9.91
CA ARG A 102 0.22 7.58 8.74
C ARG A 102 -0.38 6.32 8.11
N HIS A 103 -0.78 5.35 8.93
CA HIS A 103 -1.43 4.13 8.50
C HIS A 103 -2.72 4.44 7.72
N THR A 104 -3.56 5.34 8.24
CA THR A 104 -4.81 5.76 7.60
C THR A 104 -4.57 6.47 6.26
N ILE A 105 -3.56 7.34 6.18
CA ILE A 105 -3.17 8.01 4.92
C ILE A 105 -2.70 6.97 3.90
N LYS A 106 -1.81 6.05 4.29
CA LYS A 106 -1.33 4.96 3.41
C LYS A 106 -2.48 4.07 2.94
N ARG A 107 -3.37 3.65 3.84
CA ARG A 107 -4.57 2.84 3.53
C ARG A 107 -5.47 3.52 2.51
N LYS A 108 -5.71 4.83 2.68
CA LYS A 108 -6.48 5.61 1.70
C LYS A 108 -5.77 5.67 0.35
N ALA A 109 -4.48 5.98 0.33
CA ALA A 109 -3.70 6.05 -0.90
C ALA A 109 -3.67 4.70 -1.64
N LEU A 110 -3.60 3.59 -0.92
CA LEU A 110 -3.69 2.24 -1.49
C LEU A 110 -5.06 1.99 -2.14
N ASN A 111 -6.16 2.35 -1.46
CA ASN A 111 -7.50 2.24 -2.03
C ASN A 111 -7.67 3.10 -3.29
N ASP A 112 -7.17 4.34 -3.26
CA ASP A 112 -7.21 5.25 -4.40
C ASP A 112 -6.40 4.67 -5.58
N PHE A 113 -5.24 4.07 -5.30
CA PHE A 113 -4.39 3.40 -6.29
C PHE A 113 -5.08 2.16 -6.90
N THR A 114 -5.73 1.32 -6.07
CA THR A 114 -6.53 0.18 -6.55
C THR A 114 -7.67 0.64 -7.46
N GLN A 115 -8.34 1.74 -7.15
CA GLN A 115 -9.34 2.32 -8.05
C GLN A 115 -8.74 2.83 -9.35
N GLU A 116 -7.53 3.42 -9.31
CA GLU A 116 -6.81 3.87 -10.50
C GLU A 116 -6.45 2.69 -11.41
N ILE A 117 -5.95 1.58 -10.84
CA ILE A 117 -5.74 0.32 -11.55
C ILE A 117 -7.03 -0.15 -12.23
N GLY A 118 -8.14 -0.20 -11.48
CA GLY A 118 -9.43 -0.62 -12.02
C GLY A 118 -9.95 0.25 -13.16
N ARG A 119 -9.63 1.55 -13.18
CA ARG A 119 -10.01 2.48 -14.26
C ARG A 119 -9.12 2.37 -15.50
N THR A 120 -7.88 1.89 -15.33
CA THR A 120 -6.86 1.83 -16.39
C THR A 120 -6.72 0.44 -17.00
N ILE A 121 -7.56 -0.51 -16.60
CA ILE A 121 -7.64 -1.83 -17.23
C ILE A 121 -8.93 -1.93 -18.06
N SER A 122 -8.82 -2.49 -19.26
CA SER A 122 -9.99 -2.70 -20.13
C SER A 122 -11.04 -3.55 -19.43
N ARG A 123 -12.32 -3.18 -19.58
CA ARG A 123 -13.46 -3.92 -19.00
C ARG A 123 -13.47 -5.41 -19.36
N ARG A 124 -12.94 -5.75 -20.54
CA ARG A 124 -12.81 -7.15 -21.01
C ARG A 124 -11.91 -7.99 -20.10
N HIS A 125 -10.99 -7.36 -19.38
CA HIS A 125 -9.97 -8.01 -18.54
C HIS A 125 -10.22 -7.81 -17.04
N ILE A 126 -11.32 -7.16 -16.62
CA ILE A 126 -11.65 -6.93 -15.20
C ILE A 126 -11.78 -8.26 -14.41
N HIS A 127 -12.23 -9.33 -15.05
CA HIS A 127 -12.34 -10.66 -14.42
C HIS A 127 -10.99 -11.23 -13.94
N LEU A 128 -9.88 -10.74 -14.50
CA LEU A 128 -8.51 -11.08 -14.08
C LEU A 128 -8.09 -10.38 -12.77
N ILE A 129 -8.89 -9.41 -12.30
CA ILE A 129 -8.63 -8.65 -11.06
C ILE A 129 -9.70 -8.98 -10.00
N GLN A 130 -10.91 -9.36 -10.43
CA GLN A 130 -12.05 -9.63 -9.55
C GLN A 130 -12.06 -11.03 -8.92
N SER A 131 -11.22 -11.96 -9.38
CA SER A 131 -11.22 -13.34 -8.88
C SER A 131 -10.44 -13.52 -7.58
N ASP A 132 -9.68 -12.53 -7.14
CA ASP A 132 -8.76 -12.65 -6.01
C ASP A 132 -9.10 -11.67 -4.86
N ASP A 133 -9.95 -12.09 -3.92
CA ASP A 133 -9.97 -11.52 -2.56
C ASP A 133 -8.69 -11.91 -1.75
N THR A 134 -7.71 -12.55 -2.42
CA THR A 134 -6.39 -12.97 -1.92
C THR A 134 -5.27 -12.49 -2.86
N ALA A 135 -5.37 -11.24 -3.31
CA ALA A 135 -4.72 -10.58 -4.45
C ALA A 135 -3.18 -10.61 -4.60
N ILE A 136 -2.44 -11.48 -3.91
CA ILE A 136 -0.97 -11.60 -4.05
C ILE A 136 -0.49 -13.06 -4.23
N ASP A 137 -1.27 -14.08 -3.87
CA ASP A 137 -0.74 -15.46 -3.78
C ASP A 137 -0.78 -16.23 -5.12
N ASN A 138 -1.67 -15.86 -6.06
CA ASN A 138 -1.80 -16.55 -7.37
C ASN A 138 -1.05 -15.87 -8.53
N TYR A 139 -0.48 -14.68 -8.34
CA TYR A 139 0.23 -13.96 -9.42
C TYR A 139 1.54 -14.64 -9.84
N ARG A 140 2.16 -15.46 -8.96
CA ARG A 140 3.46 -16.09 -9.23
C ARG A 140 3.38 -17.45 -9.91
N VAL A 141 2.29 -18.21 -9.77
CA VAL A 141 2.29 -19.63 -10.19
C VAL A 141 1.64 -19.87 -11.56
N ASP A 142 0.60 -19.12 -11.95
CA ASP A 142 -0.09 -19.40 -13.22
C ASP A 142 0.02 -18.32 -14.31
N HIS A 143 0.34 -17.06 -14.01
CA HIS A 143 0.30 -15.98 -15.01
C HIS A 143 1.61 -15.70 -15.77
N VAL A 144 2.79 -15.98 -15.20
CA VAL A 144 4.05 -15.98 -15.97
C VAL A 144 4.13 -17.16 -16.93
N THR A 145 3.35 -18.22 -16.71
CA THR A 145 3.29 -19.36 -17.63
C THR A 145 2.18 -19.19 -18.65
N THR A 146 0.98 -18.71 -18.29
CA THR A 146 -0.17 -18.78 -19.21
C THR A 146 -0.34 -17.54 -20.09
N LEU A 147 0.04 -16.33 -19.65
CA LEU A 147 0.08 -15.15 -20.54
C LEU A 147 1.34 -15.17 -21.42
N THR A 148 2.46 -15.69 -20.92
CA THR A 148 3.71 -15.85 -21.69
C THR A 148 3.71 -17.07 -22.61
N VAL A 149 2.79 -18.04 -22.45
CA VAL A 149 2.58 -19.14 -23.40
C VAL A 149 1.39 -18.86 -24.32
N GLY A 150 0.29 -18.27 -23.82
CA GLY A 150 -0.90 -17.93 -24.63
C GLY A 150 -0.68 -16.79 -25.63
N LEU A 151 0.12 -15.78 -25.28
CA LEU A 151 0.41 -14.65 -26.18
C LEU A 151 1.73 -14.80 -26.95
N ARG A 152 2.54 -15.81 -26.61
CA ARG A 152 3.75 -16.18 -27.35
C ARG A 152 3.50 -17.28 -28.38
N ASN A 153 2.52 -18.16 -28.15
CA ASN A 153 2.09 -19.17 -29.13
C ASN A 153 1.08 -18.63 -30.16
N GLY A 154 0.59 -17.39 -30.00
CA GLY A 154 -0.16 -16.67 -31.03
C GLY A 154 0.73 -16.02 -32.11
N CYS A 155 2.05 -16.14 -32.00
CA CYS A 155 3.02 -15.61 -32.97
C CYS A 155 3.70 -16.68 -33.84
N THR A 156 3.21 -17.92 -33.83
CA THR A 156 3.58 -18.92 -34.84
C THR A 156 2.34 -19.61 -35.40
N SER A 157 1.63 -18.93 -36.30
CA SER A 157 1.05 -19.53 -37.48
C SER A 157 0.81 -18.48 -38.56
#